data_AF-A0A848YM33-F1
#
_entry.id   AF-A0A848YM33-F1
#
_cell.length_a   1.000
_cell.length_b   1.000
_cell.length_c   1.000
_cell.angle_alpha   90.00
_cell.angle_beta   90.00
_cell.angle_gamma   90.00
#
_symmetry.space_group_name_H-M   'P 1'
#
loop_
_entity.id
_entity.type
_entity.pdbx_description
1 polymer ?
#
loop_
_entity_poly.entity_id
_entity_poly.type
_entity_poly.pdbx_seq_one_letter_code
_entity_poly.pdbx_strand_id
1 'polypeptide(L)'
;MSKDEKSYPNTAAHQEKGDWNPIWSQLEELDPDFLEAYLAFRSVPHREGPLPQKYKELIMIAINAATTHLYAPGVRRHMQNAIKAGASKEEILETIQLTTVMGIHSCNLAVPILMEEFGKLDQSSDKP
;
A
#
# COMPACT_ATOMS: atom_id res chain seq x y z
N MET A 1 12.53 -40.03 10.58
CA MET A 1 11.72 -38.84 10.90
C MET A 1 11.00 -38.47 9.61
N SER A 2 9.67 -38.61 9.59
CA SER A 2 8.85 -38.30 8.41
C SER A 2 9.08 -36.84 8.04
N LYS A 3 9.59 -36.57 6.83
CA LYS A 3 9.49 -35.25 6.23
C LYS A 3 8.02 -35.12 5.84
N ASP A 4 7.22 -34.49 6.68
CA ASP A 4 5.91 -34.03 6.23
C ASP A 4 6.15 -33.16 5.00
N GLU A 5 5.60 -33.60 3.86
CA GLU A 5 5.75 -32.91 2.59
C GLU A 5 5.03 -31.56 2.72
N LYS A 6 5.81 -30.51 2.98
CA LYS A 6 5.28 -29.16 3.11
C LYS A 6 4.57 -28.80 1.80
N SER A 7 3.29 -28.45 1.93
CA SER A 7 2.44 -28.05 0.81
C SER A 7 2.23 -26.54 0.85
N TYR A 8 2.37 -25.88 -0.30
CA TYR A 8 2.25 -24.43 -0.47
C TYR A 8 1.08 -24.07 -1.41
N PRO A 9 -0.18 -24.32 -0.98
CA PRO A 9 -1.35 -24.15 -1.84
C PRO A 9 -1.62 -22.70 -2.25
N ASN A 10 -1.33 -21.72 -1.39
CA ASN A 10 -1.53 -20.31 -1.73
C ASN A 10 -0.49 -19.85 -2.76
N THR A 11 0.74 -20.34 -2.66
CA THR A 11 1.81 -20.11 -3.63
C THR A 11 1.43 -20.65 -5.00
N ALA A 12 1.04 -21.93 -5.09
CA ALA A 12 0.59 -22.54 -6.34
C ALA A 12 -0.59 -21.78 -6.97
N ALA A 13 -1.60 -21.43 -6.18
CA ALA A 13 -2.78 -20.69 -6.67
C ALA A 13 -2.44 -19.29 -7.24
N HIS A 14 -1.38 -18.64 -6.75
CA HIS A 14 -0.94 -17.34 -7.32
C HIS A 14 -0.14 -17.49 -8.60
N GLN A 15 0.66 -18.56 -8.73
CA GLN A 15 1.38 -18.87 -9.96
C GLN A 15 0.39 -19.10 -11.12
N GLU A 16 -0.71 -19.81 -10.86
CA GLU A 16 -1.77 -20.09 -11.85
C GLU A 16 -2.55 -18.83 -12.30
N LYS A 17 -2.71 -17.83 -11.41
CA LYS A 17 -3.50 -16.62 -11.68
C LYS A 17 -2.87 -15.65 -12.68
N GLY A 18 -1.58 -15.76 -12.97
CA GLY A 18 -0.90 -14.92 -13.97
C GLY A 18 -0.62 -13.46 -13.56
N ASP A 19 -0.76 -13.12 -12.27
CA ASP A 19 -0.31 -11.83 -11.69
C ASP A 19 0.87 -12.06 -10.72
N TRP A 20 1.81 -12.91 -11.14
CA TRP A 20 2.97 -13.25 -10.34
C TRP A 20 3.92 -12.05 -10.24
N ASN A 21 4.23 -11.62 -9.01
CA ASN A 21 5.24 -10.60 -8.79
C ASN A 21 6.64 -11.26 -8.84
N PRO A 22 7.59 -10.79 -9.67
CA PRO A 22 8.93 -11.36 -9.73
C PRO A 22 9.67 -11.42 -8.38
N ILE A 23 9.34 -10.53 -7.43
CA ILE A 23 9.89 -10.57 -6.07
C ILE A 23 9.50 -11.87 -5.34
N TRP A 24 8.33 -12.44 -5.62
CA TRP A 24 7.88 -13.66 -4.95
C TRP A 24 8.73 -14.87 -5.31
N SER A 25 9.30 -14.95 -6.52
CA SER A 25 10.27 -16.02 -6.83
C SER A 25 11.52 -15.95 -5.96
N GLN A 26 11.97 -14.73 -5.61
CA GLN A 26 13.11 -14.56 -4.69
C GLN A 26 12.71 -14.96 -3.26
N LEU A 27 11.50 -14.61 -2.83
CA LEU A 27 10.99 -15.03 -1.51
C LEU A 27 10.80 -16.55 -1.43
N GLU A 28 10.35 -17.19 -2.52
CA GLU A 28 10.18 -18.65 -2.60
C GLU A 28 11.51 -19.39 -2.43
N GLU A 29 12.58 -18.86 -3.01
CA GLU A 29 13.94 -19.42 -2.87
C GLU A 29 14.52 -19.18 -1.46
N LEU A 30 14.26 -18.00 -0.87
CA LEU A 30 14.84 -17.60 0.41
C LEU A 30 14.10 -18.18 1.63
N ASP A 31 12.77 -18.10 1.61
CA ASP A 31 11.89 -18.55 2.70
C ASP A 31 10.49 -18.89 2.16
N PRO A 32 10.27 -20.12 1.67
CA PRO A 32 9.00 -20.53 1.09
C PRO A 32 7.86 -20.61 2.11
N ASP A 33 8.17 -20.88 3.39
CA ASP A 33 7.15 -20.87 4.45
C ASP A 33 6.63 -19.45 4.68
N PHE A 34 7.52 -18.46 4.68
CA PHE A 34 7.14 -17.05 4.77
C PHE A 34 6.33 -16.61 3.54
N LEU A 35 6.75 -16.98 2.33
CA LEU A 35 5.99 -16.63 1.12
C LEU A 35 4.57 -17.20 1.18
N GLU A 36 4.41 -18.46 1.56
CA GLU A 36 3.10 -19.09 1.69
C GLU A 36 2.22 -18.36 2.70
N ALA A 37 2.77 -18.04 3.89
CA ALA A 37 2.06 -17.29 4.92
C ALA A 37 1.69 -15.86 4.44
N TYR A 38 2.60 -15.19 3.73
CA TYR A 38 2.37 -13.87 3.14
C TYR A 38 1.24 -13.91 2.10
N LEU A 39 1.24 -14.91 1.21
CA LEU A 39 0.23 -15.05 0.17
C LEU A 39 -1.13 -15.47 0.76
N ALA A 40 -1.14 -16.27 1.83
CA ALA A 40 -2.35 -16.57 2.59
C ALA A 40 -2.94 -15.27 3.19
N PHE A 41 -2.11 -14.49 3.89
CA PHE A 41 -2.52 -13.21 4.48
C PHE A 41 -3.02 -12.21 3.42
N ARG A 42 -2.25 -12.00 2.35
CA ARG A 42 -2.59 -11.09 1.26
C ARG A 42 -3.89 -11.48 0.56
N SER A 43 -4.22 -12.77 0.52
CA SER A 43 -5.43 -13.26 -0.15
C SER A 43 -6.72 -12.99 0.59
N VAL A 44 -6.67 -12.74 1.90
CA VAL A 44 -7.88 -12.61 2.74
C VAL A 44 -8.85 -11.57 2.19
N PRO A 45 -8.43 -10.32 1.87
CA PRO A 45 -9.35 -9.35 1.29
C PRO A 45 -9.89 -9.76 -0.07
N HIS A 46 -9.15 -10.53 -0.86
CA HIS A 46 -9.58 -10.97 -2.19
C HIS A 46 -10.58 -12.14 -2.15
N ARG A 47 -10.51 -13.02 -1.14
CA ARG A 47 -11.42 -14.16 -0.97
C ARG A 47 -12.70 -13.78 -0.24
N GLU A 48 -12.58 -12.99 0.84
CA GLU A 48 -13.65 -12.79 1.81
C GLU A 48 -14.03 -11.31 2.01
N GLY A 49 -13.29 -10.39 1.39
CA GLY A 49 -13.47 -8.96 1.60
C GLY A 49 -14.68 -8.38 0.85
N PRO A 50 -15.41 -7.42 1.45
CA PRO A 50 -16.68 -6.90 0.93
C PRO A 50 -16.51 -5.97 -0.28
N LEU A 51 -15.29 -5.49 -0.56
CA LEU A 51 -15.04 -4.54 -1.64
C LEU A 51 -14.99 -5.25 -3.01
N PRO A 52 -15.57 -4.65 -4.07
CA PRO A 52 -15.31 -5.09 -5.44
C PRO A 52 -13.82 -4.98 -5.81
N GLN A 53 -13.34 -5.81 -6.74
CA GLN A 53 -11.93 -5.84 -7.14
C GLN A 53 -11.42 -4.47 -7.58
N LYS A 54 -12.23 -3.70 -8.33
CA LYS A 54 -11.90 -2.34 -8.78
C LYS A 54 -11.40 -1.47 -7.63
N TYR A 55 -12.14 -1.42 -6.52
CA TYR A 55 -11.80 -0.57 -5.37
C TYR A 55 -10.60 -1.10 -4.58
N LYS A 56 -10.42 -2.43 -4.50
CA LYS A 56 -9.22 -3.03 -3.92
C LYS A 56 -7.96 -2.56 -4.67
N GLU A 57 -8.01 -2.55 -6.01
CA GLU A 57 -6.89 -2.08 -6.82
C GLU A 57 -6.66 -0.57 -6.72
N LEU A 58 -7.71 0.26 -6.68
CA LEU A 58 -7.57 1.70 -6.45
C LEU A 58 -6.92 2.00 -5.08
N ILE A 59 -7.30 1.29 -4.02
CA ILE A 59 -6.65 1.39 -2.71
C ILE A 59 -5.17 1.04 -2.81
N MET A 60 -4.83 -0.04 -3.53
CA MET A 60 -3.44 -0.42 -3.74
C MET A 60 -2.67 0.63 -4.55
N ILE A 61 -3.28 1.28 -5.54
CA ILE A 61 -2.66 2.41 -6.25
C ILE A 61 -2.34 3.53 -5.26
N ALA A 62 -3.30 3.94 -4.42
CA ALA A 62 -3.10 5.02 -3.44
C ALA A 62 -1.94 4.71 -2.47
N ILE A 63 -1.88 3.50 -1.92
CA ILE A 63 -0.79 3.07 -1.02
C ILE A 63 0.56 3.16 -1.72
N ASN A 64 0.66 2.65 -2.95
CA ASN A 64 1.92 2.61 -3.69
C ASN A 64 2.35 3.98 -4.23
N ALA A 65 1.39 4.87 -4.52
CA ALA A 65 1.64 6.22 -5.02
C ALA A 65 1.87 7.26 -3.91
N ALA A 66 1.57 6.93 -2.65
CA ALA A 66 1.77 7.83 -1.52
C ALA A 66 3.21 8.34 -1.46
N THR A 67 3.39 9.62 -1.14
CA THR A 67 4.72 10.27 -1.05
C THR A 67 5.62 9.65 0.03
N THR A 68 5.03 8.94 0.99
CA THR A 68 5.72 8.18 2.03
C THR A 68 6.18 6.78 1.56
N HIS A 69 5.81 6.34 0.35
CA HIS A 69 6.12 5.01 -0.16
C HIS A 69 6.73 5.00 -1.57
N LEU A 70 6.09 5.67 -2.54
CA LEU A 70 6.57 5.86 -3.92
C LEU A 70 7.07 4.58 -4.63
N TYR A 71 6.35 3.47 -4.47
CA TYR A 71 6.71 2.20 -5.10
C TYR A 71 6.14 2.08 -6.52
N ALA A 72 6.85 2.66 -7.49
CA ALA A 72 6.43 2.72 -8.90
C ALA A 72 6.06 1.38 -9.54
N PRO A 73 6.76 0.24 -9.29
CA PRO A 73 6.35 -1.06 -9.83
C PRO A 73 4.97 -1.49 -9.35
N GLY A 74 4.64 -1.24 -8.07
CA GLY A 74 3.34 -1.51 -7.49
C GLY A 74 2.25 -0.64 -8.10
N VAL A 75 2.49 0.67 -8.23
CA VAL A 75 1.57 1.59 -8.91
C VAL A 75 1.21 1.08 -10.30
N ARG A 76 2.21 0.73 -11.12
CA ARG A 76 1.99 0.24 -12.48
C ARG A 76 1.17 -1.04 -12.52
N ARG A 77 1.49 -2.03 -11.67
CA ARG A 77 0.76 -3.30 -11.60
C ARG A 77 -0.71 -3.08 -11.20
N HIS A 78 -0.93 -2.31 -10.14
CA HIS A 78 -2.27 -2.07 -9.61
C HIS A 78 -3.11 -1.19 -10.55
N MET A 79 -2.51 -0.26 -11.31
CA MET A 79 -3.21 0.44 -12.40
C MET A 79 -3.68 -0.52 -13.50
N GLN A 80 -2.84 -1.47 -13.93
CA GLN A 80 -3.22 -2.47 -14.93
C GLN A 80 -4.36 -3.37 -14.42
N ASN A 81 -4.29 -3.81 -13.16
CA ASN A 81 -5.34 -4.63 -12.55
C ASN A 81 -6.64 -3.85 -12.34
N ALA A 82 -6.58 -2.57 -11.95
CA ALA A 82 -7.74 -1.71 -11.84
C ALA A 82 -8.47 -1.55 -13.19
N ILE A 83 -7.73 -1.33 -14.27
CA ILE A 83 -8.29 -1.24 -15.63
C ILE A 83 -8.97 -2.57 -16.02
N LYS A 84 -8.32 -3.72 -15.77
CA LYS A 84 -8.91 -5.04 -16.00
C LYS A 84 -10.19 -5.25 -15.18
N ALA A 85 -10.28 -4.66 -13.99
CA ALA A 85 -11.45 -4.69 -13.13
C ALA A 85 -12.51 -3.61 -13.47
N GLY A 86 -12.32 -2.86 -14.56
CA GLY A 86 -13.29 -1.88 -15.07
C GLY A 86 -13.11 -0.45 -14.55
N ALA A 87 -11.97 -0.11 -13.95
CA ALA A 87 -11.66 1.28 -13.59
C ALA A 87 -11.39 2.14 -14.83
N SER A 88 -11.92 3.37 -14.83
CA SER A 88 -11.57 4.36 -15.86
C SER A 88 -10.21 5.02 -15.57
N LYS A 89 -9.67 5.72 -16.57
CA LYS A 89 -8.44 6.51 -16.39
C LYS A 89 -8.67 7.67 -15.42
N GLU A 90 -9.88 8.23 -15.44
CA GLU A 90 -10.31 9.33 -14.59
C GLU A 90 -10.37 8.89 -13.12
N GLU A 91 -10.92 7.71 -12.82
CA GLU A 91 -10.93 7.15 -11.45
C GLU A 91 -9.50 6.91 -10.91
N ILE A 92 -8.60 6.45 -11.78
CA ILE A 92 -7.18 6.26 -11.41
C ILE A 92 -6.50 7.61 -11.17
N LEU A 93 -6.72 8.59 -12.05
CA LEU A 93 -6.16 9.93 -11.90
C LEU A 93 -6.68 10.60 -10.61
N GLU A 94 -7.97 10.50 -10.34
CA GLU A 94 -8.60 11.01 -9.12
C GLU A 94 -8.01 10.36 -7.87
N THR A 95 -7.78 9.04 -7.89
CA THR A 95 -7.12 8.33 -6.80
C THR A 95 -5.71 8.89 -6.52
N ILE A 96 -4.93 9.17 -7.57
CA ILE A 96 -3.60 9.78 -7.43
C ILE A 96 -3.72 11.21 -6.90
N GLN A 97 -4.66 12.01 -7.40
CA GLN A 97 -4.91 13.38 -6.93
C GLN A 97 -5.23 13.40 -5.43
N LEU A 98 -6.15 12.55 -4.98
CA LEU A 98 -6.50 12.39 -3.55
C LEU A 98 -5.28 12.00 -2.71
N THR A 99 -4.41 11.15 -3.24
CA THR A 99 -3.19 10.72 -2.55
C THR A 99 -2.21 11.88 -2.31
N THR A 100 -2.17 12.88 -3.20
CA THR A 100 -1.24 14.03 -3.05
C THR A 100 -1.57 14.93 -1.85
N VAL A 101 -2.82 14.91 -1.37
CA VAL A 101 -3.29 15.73 -0.23
C VAL A 101 -2.51 15.41 1.05
N MET A 102 -1.94 14.21 1.17
CA MET A 102 -1.14 13.80 2.34
C MET A 102 -0.02 14.80 2.70
N GLY A 103 0.49 15.58 1.74
CA GLY A 103 1.49 16.62 2.00
C GLY A 103 1.02 17.71 2.99
N ILE A 104 -0.28 17.96 3.13
CA ILE A 104 -0.82 18.96 4.08
C ILE A 104 -0.56 18.58 5.55
N HIS A 105 -0.29 17.30 5.83
CA HIS A 105 -0.02 16.83 7.19
C HIS A 105 1.20 17.52 7.81
N SER A 106 2.18 17.93 6.99
CA SER A 106 3.32 18.73 7.45
C SER A 106 2.86 20.08 8.03
N CYS A 107 1.91 20.76 7.37
CA CYS A 107 1.36 22.02 7.87
C CYS A 107 0.48 21.81 9.10
N ASN A 108 -0.34 20.75 9.11
CA ASN A 108 -1.19 20.41 10.25
C ASN A 108 -0.38 20.22 11.54
N LEU A 109 0.85 19.70 11.41
CA LEU A 109 1.77 19.57 12.54
C LEU A 109 2.55 20.87 12.81
N ALA A 110 3.14 21.48 11.78
CA ALA A 110 4.08 22.58 11.94
C ALA A 110 3.42 23.91 12.34
N VAL A 111 2.20 24.21 11.86
CA VAL A 111 1.54 25.49 12.15
C VAL A 111 1.20 25.63 13.64
N PRO A 112 0.61 24.62 14.33
CA PRO A 112 0.40 24.70 15.77
C PRO A 112 1.70 24.89 16.57
N ILE A 113 2.77 24.16 16.21
CA ILE A 113 4.08 24.30 16.86
C ILE A 113 4.62 25.72 16.67
N LEU A 114 4.53 26.26 15.46
CA LEU A 114 4.94 27.64 15.17
C LEU A 114 4.19 28.65 16.04
N MET A 115 2.87 28.49 16.18
CA MET A 115 2.05 29.37 17.03
C MET A 115 2.41 29.25 18.52
N GLU A 116 2.74 28.05 18.99
CA GLU A 116 3.22 27.83 20.36
C GLU A 116 4.53 28.59 20.62
N GLU A 117 5.50 28.48 19.71
CA GLU A 117 6.80 29.16 19.83
C GLU A 117 6.67 30.69 19.75
N PHE A 118 5.82 31.21 18.86
CA PHE A 118 5.49 32.65 18.85
C PHE A 118 4.91 33.12 20.18
N GLY A 119 3.96 32.36 20.76
CA GLY A 119 3.38 32.70 22.05
C GLY A 119 4.40 32.71 23.21
N LYS A 120 5.44 31.87 23.15
CA LYS A 120 6.55 31.88 24.13
C LYS A 120 7.45 33.11 23.97
N LEU A 121 7.72 33.52 22.73
CA LEU A 121 8.52 34.71 22.44
C LEU A 121 7.84 35.98 22.97
N ASP A 122 6.54 36.16 22.70
CA ASP A 122 5.78 37.31 23.19
C ASP A 122 5.82 37.41 24.73
N GLN A 123 5.60 36.29 25.43
CA GLN A 123 5.67 36.24 26.90
C GLN A 123 7.08 36.49 27.47
N SER A 124 8.13 36.16 26.72
CA SER A 124 9.51 36.44 27.13
C SER A 124 9.91 37.91 26.91
N SER A 125 9.26 38.58 25.97
CA SER A 125 9.49 39.99 25.62
C SER A 125 8.89 40.96 26.65
N ASP A 126 7.87 40.50 27.39
CA ASP A 126 7.17 41.26 28.43
C ASP A 126 7.75 41.07 29.85
N LYS A 127 8.84 40.31 30.01
CA LYS A 127 9.54 40.20 31.31
C LYS A 127 10.57 41.33 31.48
N PRO A 128 10.54 42.08 32.60
CA PRO A 128 11.49 43.15 32.89
C PRO A 128 12.92 42.66 33.13
#